data_AF-A0A094JFH2-F1
#
_entry.id   AF-A0A094JFH2-F1
#
_cell.length_a   1.000
_cell.length_b   1.000
_cell.length_c   1.000
_cell.angle_alpha   90.00
_cell.angle_beta   90.00
_cell.angle_gamma   90.00
#
_symmetry.space_group_name_H-M   'P 1'
#
loop_
_entity.id
_entity.type
_entity.pdbx_description
1 polymer ?
#
loop_
_entity_poly.entity_id
_entity_poly.type
_entity_poly.pdbx_seq_one_letter_code
_entity_poly.pdbx_strand_id
1 'polypeptide(L)'
;MQTLGWREWGALPDLGIPALKMKVDTGARTSCLHAFRLEPFDKDGEDWLRIWLHPEQDSDREQICEARIHDQRPVTDSGGHTELRYVIKSTLRLGTFSQPIELTLTNRDTMKFRMLLGRQAMRGHFLVDPDASYLIGKPGAPS
;
A
#
# COMPACT_ATOMS: atom_id res chain seq x y z
N MET A 1 8.44 -11.70 16.32
CA MET A 1 8.68 -10.54 15.43
C MET A 1 9.31 -11.08 14.17
N GLN A 2 8.79 -10.72 12.99
CA GLN A 2 9.27 -11.25 11.71
C GLN A 2 10.22 -10.24 11.04
N THR A 3 11.28 -10.70 10.37
CA THR A 3 12.22 -9.81 9.67
C THR A 3 11.79 -9.65 8.21
N LEU A 4 11.77 -8.40 7.73
CA LEU A 4 11.52 -8.04 6.34
C LEU A 4 12.80 -7.54 5.68
N GLY A 5 13.00 -7.82 4.40
CA GLY A 5 13.98 -7.11 3.60
C GLY A 5 13.55 -5.67 3.29
N TRP A 6 14.41 -4.88 2.67
CA TRP A 6 14.07 -3.49 2.26
C TRP A 6 12.98 -3.43 1.16
N ARG A 7 12.71 -4.56 0.51
CA ARG A 7 11.57 -4.76 -0.40
C ARG A 7 10.99 -6.15 -0.19
N GLU A 8 9.67 -6.23 -0.28
CA GLU A 8 8.91 -7.46 -0.02
C GLU A 8 7.75 -7.62 -1.00
N TRP A 9 7.20 -8.82 -1.04
CA TRP A 9 5.89 -9.06 -1.63
C TRP A 9 4.81 -8.96 -0.56
N GLY A 10 3.68 -8.36 -0.89
CA GLY A 10 2.48 -8.37 -0.04
C GLY A 10 1.22 -8.55 -0.87
N ALA A 11 0.07 -8.68 -0.21
CA ALA A 11 -1.24 -8.73 -0.87
C ALA A 11 -2.23 -7.80 -0.17
N LEU A 12 -3.16 -7.25 -0.95
CA LEU A 12 -4.27 -6.40 -0.49
C LEU A 12 -5.58 -7.05 -0.97
N PRO A 13 -6.05 -8.13 -0.31
CA PRO A 13 -7.24 -8.88 -0.73
C PRO A 13 -8.49 -8.01 -0.84
N ASP A 14 -8.67 -7.02 0.05
CA ASP A 14 -9.83 -6.13 0.02
C ASP A 14 -9.87 -5.25 -1.26
N LEU A 15 -8.72 -5.09 -1.93
CA LEU A 15 -8.58 -4.36 -3.19
C LEU A 15 -8.45 -5.29 -4.40
N GLY A 16 -8.62 -6.60 -4.21
CA GLY A 16 -8.44 -7.59 -5.28
C GLY A 16 -6.99 -7.76 -5.74
N ILE A 17 -5.99 -7.35 -4.94
CA ILE A 17 -4.57 -7.47 -5.31
C ILE A 17 -3.96 -8.70 -4.64
N PRO A 18 -3.78 -9.83 -5.35
CA PRO A 18 -3.27 -11.07 -4.76
C PRO A 18 -1.77 -11.03 -4.48
N ALA A 19 -1.02 -10.17 -5.18
CA ALA A 19 0.39 -9.95 -4.96
C ALA A 19 0.82 -8.60 -5.54
N LEU A 20 1.62 -7.84 -4.79
CA LEU A 20 2.34 -6.66 -5.27
C LEU A 20 3.72 -6.57 -4.63
N LYS A 21 4.65 -5.91 -5.31
CA LYS A 21 5.94 -5.54 -4.72
C LYS A 21 5.81 -4.23 -3.96
N MET A 22 6.33 -4.21 -2.74
CA MET A 22 6.37 -3.02 -1.90
C MET A 22 7.80 -2.74 -1.43
N LYS A 23 8.12 -1.47 -1.26
CA LYS A 23 9.31 -1.04 -0.53
C LYS A 23 8.97 -0.96 0.95
N VAL A 24 9.82 -1.51 1.80
CA VAL A 24 9.73 -1.34 3.24
C VAL A 24 10.40 -0.02 3.59
N ASP A 25 9.61 0.96 4.04
CA ASP A 25 10.05 2.34 4.17
C ASP A 25 9.92 2.83 5.62
N THR A 26 11.01 2.74 6.36
CA THR A 26 11.09 3.23 7.74
C THR A 26 11.05 4.75 7.82
N GLY A 27 11.21 5.50 6.71
CA GLY A 27 11.03 6.95 6.66
C GLY A 27 9.56 7.37 6.60
N ALA A 28 8.71 6.55 5.98
CA ALA A 28 7.28 6.81 5.85
C ALA A 28 6.51 6.53 7.15
N ARG A 29 5.68 7.49 7.59
CA ARG A 29 4.79 7.29 8.76
C ARG A 29 3.66 6.32 8.43
N THR A 30 2.86 6.64 7.41
CA THR A 30 1.72 5.85 6.95
C THR A 30 2.10 5.16 5.65
N SER A 31 1.62 3.93 5.46
CA SER A 31 1.79 3.20 4.21
C SER A 31 1.09 3.94 3.06
N CYS A 32 1.63 3.80 1.85
CA CYS A 32 1.13 4.51 0.69
C CYS A 32 0.98 3.56 -0.49
N LEU A 33 -0.13 3.69 -1.22
CA LEU A 33 -0.43 2.92 -2.43
C LEU A 33 -0.57 3.88 -3.61
N HIS A 34 0.12 3.57 -4.70
CA HIS A 34 0.04 4.32 -5.94
C HIS A 34 -1.27 3.99 -6.66
N ALA A 35 -2.07 5.03 -6.93
CA ALA A 35 -3.28 4.97 -7.72
C ALA A 35 -3.20 6.00 -8.84
N PHE A 36 -3.40 5.57 -10.08
CA PHE A 36 -3.28 6.46 -11.25
C PHE A 36 -4.59 7.23 -11.50
N ARG A 37 -5.71 6.74 -10.98
CA ARG A 37 -7.00 7.45 -10.97
C ARG A 37 -7.75 7.19 -9.68
N LEU A 38 -8.39 8.25 -9.18
CA LEU A 38 -9.23 8.25 -7.99
C LEU A 38 -10.52 9.00 -8.32
N GLU A 39 -11.67 8.42 -8.01
CA GLU A 39 -12.98 9.04 -8.26
C GLU A 39 -13.85 8.87 -7.01
N PRO A 40 -14.05 9.95 -6.22
CA PRO A 40 -14.92 9.90 -5.05
C PRO A 40 -16.39 9.82 -5.50
N PHE A 41 -17.20 9.07 -4.78
CA PHE A 41 -18.64 8.93 -5.05
C PHE A 41 -19.41 8.65 -3.75
N ASP A 42 -20.69 8.99 -3.74
CA ASP A 42 -21.62 8.60 -2.67
C ASP A 42 -22.14 7.19 -2.94
N LYS A 43 -22.13 6.35 -1.90
CA LYS A 43 -22.75 5.03 -1.92
C LYS A 43 -23.57 4.89 -0.64
N ASP A 44 -24.88 4.92 -0.79
CA ASP A 44 -25.84 4.79 0.31
C ASP A 44 -25.63 5.84 1.43
N GLY A 45 -25.25 7.08 1.07
CA GLY A 45 -25.00 8.16 2.03
C GLY A 45 -23.62 8.11 2.71
N GLU A 46 -22.73 7.22 2.27
CA GLU A 46 -21.34 7.18 2.71
C GLU A 46 -20.39 7.65 1.60
N ASP A 47 -19.28 8.27 2.01
CA ASP A 47 -18.19 8.65 1.11
C ASP A 47 -17.34 7.44 0.72
N TRP A 48 -17.34 7.12 -0.57
CA TRP A 48 -16.57 6.04 -1.17
C TRP A 48 -15.60 6.56 -2.23
N LEU A 49 -14.63 5.72 -2.57
CA LEU A 49 -13.62 6.02 -3.56
C LEU A 49 -13.50 4.85 -4.52
N ARG A 50 -13.67 5.12 -5.82
CA ARG A 50 -13.27 4.18 -6.87
C ARG A 50 -11.81 4.45 -7.20
N ILE A 51 -11.03 3.37 -7.23
CA ILE A 51 -9.57 3.41 -7.25
C ILE A 51 -9.11 2.55 -8.42
N TRP A 52 -8.28 3.13 -9.28
CA TRP A 52 -7.61 2.41 -10.36
C TRP A 52 -6.13 2.28 -10.05
N LEU A 53 -5.64 1.06 -10.14
CA LEU A 53 -4.30 0.65 -9.73
C LEU A 53 -3.64 -0.13 -10.87
N HIS A 54 -2.32 -0.02 -10.98
CA HIS A 54 -1.49 -0.97 -11.72
C HIS A 54 -0.73 -1.82 -10.70
N PRO A 55 -1.22 -3.02 -10.32
CA PRO A 55 -0.59 -3.81 -9.27
C PRO A 55 0.79 -4.35 -9.67
N GLU A 56 1.00 -4.53 -10.97
CA GLU A 56 2.22 -5.06 -11.55
C GLU A 56 3.09 -3.91 -12.08
N GLN A 57 4.41 -4.09 -12.00
CA GLN A 57 5.38 -3.20 -12.64
C GLN A 57 5.41 -3.51 -14.14
N ASP A 58 5.57 -2.48 -14.97
CA ASP A 58 5.77 -2.62 -16.42
C ASP A 58 4.65 -3.41 -17.13
N SER A 59 3.42 -3.31 -16.61
CA SER A 59 2.24 -4.02 -17.07
C SER A 59 1.07 -3.05 -17.17
N ASP A 60 0.32 -3.15 -18.27
CA ASP A 60 -0.91 -2.38 -18.49
C ASP A 60 -2.11 -2.98 -17.75
N ARG A 61 -1.89 -4.02 -16.93
CA ARG A 61 -2.97 -4.63 -16.15
C ARG A 61 -3.52 -3.62 -15.14
N GLU A 62 -4.79 -3.30 -15.30
CA GLU A 62 -5.54 -2.47 -14.38
C GLU A 62 -6.28 -3.32 -13.34
N GLN A 63 -6.28 -2.84 -12.10
CA GLN A 63 -7.17 -3.30 -11.05
C GLN A 63 -8.05 -2.14 -10.61
N ILE A 64 -9.36 -2.34 -10.73
CA ILE A 64 -10.37 -1.38 -10.26
C ILE A 64 -10.94 -1.93 -8.95
N CYS A 65 -10.99 -1.09 -7.92
CA CYS A 65 -11.58 -1.44 -6.64
C CYS A 65 -12.32 -0.25 -6.03
N GLU A 66 -13.20 -0.54 -5.07
CA GLU A 66 -13.93 0.47 -4.32
C GLU A 66 -13.56 0.31 -2.84
N ALA A 67 -13.29 1.43 -2.16
CA ALA A 67 -13.05 1.45 -0.73
C ALA A 67 -13.69 2.68 -0.11
N ARG A 68 -14.20 2.52 1.12
CA ARG A 68 -14.75 3.64 1.89
C ARG A 68 -13.64 4.64 2.20
N ILE A 69 -13.94 5.93 2.06
CA ILE A 69 -13.03 6.98 2.50
C ILE A 69 -12.96 6.94 4.02
N HIS A 70 -11.79 6.65 4.56
CA HIS A 70 -11.57 6.63 6.00
C HIS A 70 -11.29 8.02 6.54
N ASP A 71 -10.46 8.77 5.83
CA ASP A 71 -9.93 10.07 6.24
C ASP A 71 -9.34 10.79 5.00
N GLN A 72 -9.07 12.09 5.12
CA GLN A 72 -8.23 12.85 4.19
C GLN A 72 -7.17 13.59 4.99
N ARG A 73 -5.89 13.41 4.64
CA ARG A 73 -4.80 14.00 5.42
C ARG A 73 -3.74 14.67 4.58
N PRO A 74 -3.16 15.78 5.06
CA PRO A 74 -1.99 16.38 4.43
C PRO A 74 -0.81 15.42 4.57
N VAL A 75 -0.14 15.15 3.46
CA VAL A 75 1.08 14.35 3.39
C VAL A 75 2.16 15.20 2.76
N THR A 76 3.25 15.39 3.51
CA THR A 76 4.44 16.09 3.04
C THR A 76 5.44 15.07 2.52
N ASP A 77 5.94 15.29 1.31
CA ASP A 77 6.98 14.45 0.74
C ASP A 77 8.39 14.92 1.11
N SER A 78 9.40 14.18 0.65
CA SER A 78 10.80 14.51 0.89
C SER A 78 11.26 15.82 0.23
N GLY A 79 10.51 16.35 -0.73
CA GLY A 79 10.76 17.65 -1.36
C GLY A 79 10.11 18.82 -0.61
N GLY A 80 9.36 18.55 0.46
CA GLY A 80 8.63 19.58 1.23
C GLY A 80 7.27 19.94 0.64
N HIS A 81 6.86 19.30 -0.46
CA HIS A 81 5.53 19.53 -1.04
C HIS A 81 4.49 18.80 -0.21
N THR A 82 3.42 19.52 0.14
CA THR A 82 2.30 18.97 0.92
C THR A 82 1.07 18.85 0.03
N GLU A 83 0.46 17.67 0.02
CA GLU A 83 -0.79 17.41 -0.70
C GLU A 83 -1.82 16.72 0.21
N LEU A 84 -3.10 17.00 0.00
CA LEU A 84 -4.18 16.32 0.70
C LEU A 84 -4.44 14.97 0.01
N ARG A 85 -4.29 13.86 0.76
CA ARG A 85 -4.49 12.50 0.23
C ARG A 85 -5.66 11.81 0.90
N TYR A 86 -6.44 11.08 0.11
CA TYR A 86 -7.40 10.11 0.64
C TYR A 86 -6.69 9.00 1.41
N VAL A 87 -7.32 8.58 2.50
CA VAL A 87 -6.91 7.45 3.32
C VAL A 87 -8.01 6.40 3.24
N ILE A 88 -7.61 5.17 3.00
CA ILE A 88 -8.49 3.99 3.08
C ILE A 88 -7.93 3.01 4.10
N LYS A 89 -8.77 2.07 4.54
CA LYS A 89 -8.32 0.89 5.29
C LYS A 89 -8.39 -0.33 4.38
N SER A 90 -7.34 -1.15 4.43
CA SER A 90 -7.29 -2.42 3.72
C SER A 90 -6.46 -3.41 4.50
N THR A 91 -6.85 -4.68 4.46
CA THR A 91 -6.09 -5.80 5.00
C THR A 91 -4.79 -5.97 4.21
N LEU A 92 -3.65 -5.83 4.89
CA LEU A 92 -2.36 -6.24 4.34
C LEU A 92 -2.08 -7.68 4.76
N ARG A 93 -1.80 -8.54 3.77
CA ARG A 93 -1.21 -9.86 4.00
C ARG A 93 0.28 -9.83 3.64
N LEU A 94 1.12 -10.18 4.62
CA LEU A 94 2.58 -10.25 4.51
C LEU A 94 3.08 -11.36 5.42
N GLY A 95 3.42 -12.52 4.84
CA GLY A 95 3.85 -13.68 5.63
C GLY A 95 2.73 -14.15 6.55
N THR A 96 2.98 -14.13 7.87
CA THR A 96 1.96 -14.48 8.88
C THR A 96 1.14 -13.27 9.34
N PHE A 97 1.50 -12.06 8.91
CA PHE A 97 0.74 -10.86 9.21
C PHE A 97 -0.45 -10.73 8.27
N SER A 98 -1.65 -10.60 8.85
CA SER A 98 -2.90 -10.36 8.12
C SER A 98 -3.77 -9.43 8.96
N GLN A 99 -3.54 -8.12 8.85
CA GLN A 99 -4.26 -7.11 9.64
C GLN A 99 -4.62 -5.88 8.80
N PRO A 100 -5.67 -5.13 9.19
CA PRO A 100 -6.02 -3.88 8.53
C PRO A 100 -4.93 -2.83 8.76
N ILE A 101 -4.57 -2.12 7.70
CA ILE A 101 -3.66 -0.97 7.74
C ILE A 101 -4.31 0.23 7.08
N GLU A 102 -3.83 1.42 7.44
CA GLU A 102 -4.16 2.65 6.70
C GLU A 102 -3.24 2.80 5.48
N LEU A 103 -3.85 3.15 4.35
CA LEU A 103 -3.17 3.44 3.09
C LEU A 103 -3.54 4.85 2.64
N THR A 104 -2.52 5.71 2.47
CA THR A 104 -2.69 6.96 1.71
C THR A 104 -2.59 6.68 0.22
N LEU A 105 -3.50 7.21 -0.58
CA LEU A 105 -3.49 7.06 -2.03
C LEU A 105 -2.81 8.25 -2.69
N THR A 106 -1.94 8.00 -3.68
CA THR A 106 -1.20 9.05 -4.39
C THR A 106 -1.06 8.72 -5.86
N ASN A 107 -1.16 9.74 -6.71
CA ASN A 107 -0.79 9.62 -8.10
C ASN A 107 0.69 10.00 -8.26
N ARG A 108 1.54 8.99 -8.48
CA ARG A 108 2.98 9.13 -8.65
C ARG A 108 3.48 8.13 -9.67
N ASP A 109 3.30 8.48 -10.94
CA ASP A 109 3.72 7.65 -12.08
C ASP A 109 5.24 7.38 -12.09
N THR A 110 6.03 8.21 -11.40
CA THR A 110 7.49 8.06 -11.29
C THR A 110 7.94 7.09 -10.19
N MET A 111 7.02 6.52 -9.39
CA MET A 111 7.41 5.61 -8.31
C MET A 111 7.77 4.23 -8.82
N LYS A 112 9.02 3.81 -8.54
CA LYS A 112 9.51 2.45 -8.82
C LYS A 112 8.70 1.36 -8.10
N PHE A 113 8.14 1.63 -6.93
CA PHE A 113 7.32 0.67 -6.17
C PHE A 113 5.87 1.14 -6.12
N ARG A 114 4.93 0.22 -6.37
CA ARG A 114 3.49 0.51 -6.32
C ARG A 114 2.98 0.76 -4.90
N MET A 115 3.72 0.30 -3.88
CA MET A 115 3.41 0.53 -2.47
C MET A 115 4.66 0.80 -1.64
N LEU A 116 4.52 1.69 -0.66
CA LEU A 116 5.44 1.86 0.47
C LEU A 116 4.78 1.32 1.73
N LEU A 117 5.47 0.44 2.46
CA LEU A 117 5.06 -0.02 3.79
C LEU A 117 5.66 0.92 4.84
N GLY A 118 4.81 1.68 5.52
CA GLY A 118 5.20 2.67 6.52
C GLY A 118 5.27 2.14 7.95
N ARG A 119 5.88 2.94 8.84
CA ARG A 119 6.12 2.56 10.25
C ARG A 119 4.86 2.23 11.05
N GLN A 120 3.72 2.86 10.77
CA GLN A 120 2.47 2.56 11.47
C GLN A 120 2.03 1.10 11.28
N ALA A 121 2.14 0.57 10.06
CA ALA A 121 1.84 -0.83 9.78
C ALA A 121 2.90 -1.79 10.36
N MET A 122 4.15 -1.32 10.50
CA MET A 122 5.25 -2.17 10.96
C MET A 122 5.40 -2.28 12.48
N ARG A 123 4.96 -1.26 13.21
CA ARG A 123 5.22 -1.09 14.64
C ARG A 123 4.77 -2.31 15.45
N GLY A 124 5.71 -2.97 16.13
CA GLY A 124 5.43 -4.12 17.00
C GLY A 124 5.29 -5.45 16.26
N HIS A 125 5.41 -5.47 14.92
CA HIS A 125 5.25 -6.67 14.11
C HIS A 125 6.52 -7.08 13.38
N PHE A 126 7.34 -6.12 12.95
CA PHE A 126 8.49 -6.39 12.08
C PHE A 126 9.81 -5.75 12.51
N LEU A 127 10.90 -6.40 12.12
CA LEU A 127 12.24 -5.82 11.98
C LEU A 127 12.56 -5.64 10.49
N VAL A 128 13.46 -4.71 10.16
CA VAL A 128 13.88 -4.46 8.76
C VAL A 128 15.37 -4.75 8.63
N ASP A 129 15.69 -5.68 7.73
CA ASP A 129 17.05 -5.96 7.26
C ASP A 129 17.28 -5.22 5.93
N PRO A 130 18.12 -4.17 5.91
CA PRO A 130 18.36 -3.39 4.72
C PRO A 130 19.19 -4.12 3.65
N ASP A 131 19.91 -5.20 4.01
CA ASP A 131 20.76 -5.95 3.09
C ASP A 131 19.99 -7.07 2.37
N ALA A 132 18.80 -7.42 2.86
CA ALA A 132 17.97 -8.49 2.33
C ALA A 132 16.81 -8.01 1.44
N SER A 133 16.25 -8.91 0.65
CA SER A 133 15.05 -8.68 -0.16
C SER A 133 14.19 -9.94 -0.22
N TYR A 134 12.88 -9.77 -0.20
CA TYR A 134 11.90 -10.86 -0.40
C TYR A 134 12.05 -12.02 0.59
N LEU A 135 12.37 -11.72 1.85
CA LEU A 135 12.56 -12.74 2.89
C LEU A 135 11.30 -13.54 3.16
N ILE A 136 10.13 -12.96 2.86
CA ILE A 136 8.82 -13.59 3.09
C ILE A 136 8.36 -14.43 1.89
N GLY A 137 8.94 -14.21 0.71
CA GLY A 137 8.47 -14.82 -0.54
C GLY A 137 7.16 -14.22 -1.06
N LYS A 138 6.73 -14.70 -2.24
CA LYS A 138 5.51 -14.21 -2.90
C LYS A 138 4.26 -14.86 -2.28
N PRO A 139 3.20 -14.09 -1.94
CA PRO A 139 1.94 -14.67 -1.48
C PRO A 139 1.42 -15.76 -2.42
N GLY A 140 1.06 -16.92 -1.85
CA GLY A 140 0.53 -18.07 -2.59
C GLY A 140 1.57 -18.91 -3.34
N ALA A 141 2.86 -18.58 -3.28
CA ALA A 141 3.91 -19.52 -3.68
C ALA A 141 4.07 -20.60 -2.61
N PRO A 142 4.27 -21.88 -2.97
CA PRO A 142 4.65 -22.89 -1.99
C PRO A 142 5.97 -22.47 -1.34
N SER A 143 5.97 -22.43 -0.01
CA SER A 143 7.13 -22.19 0.84
C SER A 143 8.15 -23.31 0.77
#